data_AF-A0A977LLN3-F1
#
_entry.id   AF-A0A977LLN3-F1
#
_cell.length_a   1.000
_cell.length_b   1.000
_cell.length_c   1.000
_cell.angle_alpha   90.00
_cell.angle_beta   90.00
_cell.angle_gamma   90.00
#
_symmetry.space_group_name_H-M   'P 1'
#
loop_
_entity.id
_entity.type
_entity.pdbx_description
1 polymer ?
#
loop_
_entity_poly.entity_id
_entity_poly.type
_entity_poly.pdbx_seq_one_letter_code
_entity_poly.pdbx_strand_id
1 'polypeptide(L)'
;LEDCSELSYVLSIYFSQDDLLGITLFSAMNGHSIMFPVSWTDRDKVARLLINYRIREIVIWANSGVGSEILINKIYNLLIGWNLFPSEPNAK
;
A
#
# COMPACT_ATOMS: atom_id res chain seq x y z
N LEU A 1 1.29 -10.59 30.36
CA LEU A 1 1.17 -11.32 29.08
C LEU A 1 1.58 -10.32 28.01
N GLU A 2 2.73 -10.54 27.37
CA GLU A 2 3.14 -9.74 26.23
C GLU A 2 2.14 -9.95 25.10
N ASP A 3 1.64 -8.85 24.54
CA ASP A 3 0.60 -8.82 23.51
C ASP A 3 1.23 -9.21 22.15
N CYS A 4 1.65 -10.46 22.03
CA CYS A 4 2.12 -11.03 20.76
C CYS A 4 0.91 -11.40 19.89
N SER A 5 0.33 -10.48 19.10
CA SER A 5 -0.65 -10.92 18.07
C SER A 5 -0.98 -9.97 16.91
N GLU A 6 -0.15 -8.97 16.58
CA GLU A 6 -0.35 -8.24 15.31
C GLU A 6 0.98 -8.02 14.57
N LEU A 7 1.16 -8.76 13.47
CA LEU A 7 2.24 -8.49 12.54
C LEU A 7 1.99 -7.11 11.93
N SER A 8 2.79 -6.14 12.34
CA SER A 8 2.81 -4.84 11.70
C SER A 8 3.47 -5.00 10.35
N TYR A 9 2.73 -4.66 9.29
CA TYR A 9 3.22 -4.68 7.93
C TYR A 9 3.48 -3.26 7.45
N VAL A 10 4.60 -3.11 6.76
CA VAL A 10 4.91 -1.97 5.90
C VAL A 10 4.47 -2.35 4.49
N LEU A 11 3.64 -1.51 3.89
CA LEU A 11 3.18 -1.65 2.52
C LEU A 11 4.05 -0.79 1.60
N SER A 12 4.67 -1.39 0.59
CA SER A 12 5.33 -0.68 -0.50
C SER A 12 4.51 -0.76 -1.78
N ILE A 13 4.33 0.38 -2.46
CA ILE A 13 3.62 0.46 -3.74
C ILE A 13 4.54 1.07 -4.80
N TYR A 14 4.66 0.37 -5.92
CA TYR A 14 5.38 0.77 -7.13
C TYR A 14 4.44 0.77 -8.34
N PHE A 15 4.59 1.76 -9.23
CA PHE A 15 3.90 1.81 -10.52
C PHE A 15 4.87 1.63 -11.67
N SER A 16 4.57 0.70 -12.58
CA SER A 16 5.22 0.63 -13.88
C SER A 16 4.47 1.49 -14.91
N GLN A 17 5.14 1.79 -16.02
CA GLN A 17 4.55 2.54 -17.15
C GLN A 17 3.43 1.77 -17.87
N ASP A 18 3.27 0.46 -17.60
CA ASP A 18 2.31 -0.43 -18.26
C ASP A 18 1.05 -0.68 -17.42
N ASP A 19 0.64 0.28 -16.59
CA ASP A 19 -0.47 0.12 -15.65
C ASP A 19 -0.33 -1.11 -14.73
N LEU A 20 0.91 -1.50 -14.41
CA LEU A 20 1.18 -2.54 -13.42
C LEU A 20 1.46 -1.90 -12.07
N LEU A 21 0.81 -2.44 -11.05
CA LEU A 21 0.95 -2.10 -9.65
C LEU A 21 1.75 -3.20 -8.96
N GLY A 22 2.97 -2.87 -8.54
CA GLY A 22 3.74 -3.72 -7.63
C GLY A 22 3.37 -3.39 -6.19
N ILE A 23 2.84 -4.37 -5.47
CA ILE A 23 2.47 -4.25 -4.06
C ILE A 23 3.33 -5.22 -3.26
N THR A 24 4.07 -4.73 -2.28
CA THR A 24 4.86 -5.56 -1.37
C THR A 24 4.43 -5.32 0.07
N LEU A 25 4.17 -6.39 0.82
CA LEU A 25 3.97 -6.35 2.26
C LEU A 25 5.22 -6.92 2.94
N PHE A 26 5.79 -6.17 3.87
CA PHE A 26 6.95 -6.60 4.64
C PHE A 26 6.70 -6.43 6.15
N SER A 27 6.96 -7.47 6.94
CA SER A 27 6.96 -7.36 8.40
C SER A 27 8.37 -7.38 8.93
N ALA A 28 8.82 -6.24 9.47
CA ALA A 28 10.14 -6.12 10.09
C ALA A 28 10.31 -7.02 11.33
N MET A 29 9.20 -7.45 11.94
CA MET A 29 9.21 -8.24 13.18
C MET A 29 9.64 -9.69 12.94
N ASN A 30 9.26 -10.29 11.82
CA ASN A 30 9.54 -11.70 11.53
C ASN A 30 10.17 -11.95 10.15
N GLY A 31 10.44 -10.89 9.39
CA GLY A 31 11.03 -10.96 8.05
C GLY A 31 10.07 -11.47 6.96
N HIS A 32 8.79 -11.68 7.28
CA HIS A 32 7.82 -12.14 6.31
C HIS A 32 7.58 -11.10 5.21
N SER A 33 7.67 -11.53 3.96
CA SER A 33 7.51 -10.66 2.78
C SER A 33 6.62 -11.33 1.74
N ILE A 34 5.66 -10.58 1.19
CA ILE A 34 4.81 -11.03 0.08
C ILE A 34 4.80 -9.95 -1.00
N MET A 35 4.93 -10.36 -2.26
CA MET A 35 4.88 -9.47 -3.42
C MET A 35 3.74 -9.87 -4.37
N PHE A 36 2.94 -8.89 -4.77
CA PHE A 36 1.86 -9.02 -5.74
C PHE A 36 2.16 -8.14 -6.96
N PRO A 37 2.49 -8.71 -8.12
CA PRO A 37 2.39 -7.99 -9.39
C PRO A 37 0.92 -8.00 -9.84
N VAL A 38 0.31 -6.82 -9.93
CA VAL A 38 -1.14 -6.70 -10.12
C VAL A 38 -1.41 -5.73 -11.26
N SER A 39 -2.27 -6.10 -12.20
CA SER A 39 -2.77 -5.13 -13.18
C SER A 39 -3.60 -4.05 -12.48
N TRP A 40 -3.48 -2.78 -12.89
CA TRP A 40 -4.30 -1.69 -12.39
C TRP A 40 -5.81 -1.97 -12.46
N THR A 41 -6.25 -2.75 -13.44
CA THR A 41 -7.66 -3.16 -13.58
C THR A 41 -8.13 -4.07 -12.45
N ASP A 42 -7.22 -4.83 -11.85
CA ASP A 42 -7.47 -5.79 -10.77
C ASP A 42 -7.16 -5.24 -9.37
N ARG A 43 -6.83 -3.95 -9.26
CA ARG A 43 -6.36 -3.31 -8.03
C ARG A 43 -7.32 -3.49 -6.83
N ASP A 44 -8.63 -3.52 -7.08
CA ASP A 44 -9.65 -3.68 -6.03
C ASP A 44 -9.67 -5.10 -5.41
N LYS A 45 -9.17 -6.11 -6.13
CA LYS A 45 -8.99 -7.46 -5.58
C LYS A 45 -7.92 -7.47 -4.49
N VAL A 46 -6.86 -6.68 -4.69
CA VAL A 46 -5.76 -6.58 -3.72
C VAL A 46 -6.14 -5.70 -2.54
N ALA A 47 -6.94 -4.64 -2.75
CA ALA A 47 -7.48 -3.82 -1.68
C ALA A 47 -8.14 -4.66 -0.58
N ARG A 48 -9.01 -5.60 -0.98
CA ARG A 48 -9.70 -6.52 -0.06
C ARG A 48 -8.73 -7.40 0.72
N LEU A 49 -7.63 -7.80 0.09
CA LEU A 49 -6.59 -8.56 0.75
C LEU A 49 -5.87 -7.68 1.79
N LEU A 50 -5.43 -6.49 1.38
CA LEU A 50 -4.67 -5.53 2.20
C LEU A 50 -5.40 -5.08 3.47
N ILE A 51 -6.73 -4.93 3.42
CA ILE A 51 -7.55 -4.56 4.59
C ILE A 51 -7.34 -5.54 5.76
N ASN A 52 -7.06 -6.82 5.48
CA ASN A 52 -6.85 -7.83 6.53
C ASN A 52 -5.45 -7.77 7.16
N TYR A 53 -4.48 -7.08 6.54
CA TYR A 53 -3.09 -7.07 6.98
C TYR A 53 -2.75 -5.99 8.03
N ARG A 54 -3.75 -5.24 8.56
CA ARG A 54 -3.56 -4.23 9.61
C ARG A 54 -2.31 -3.36 9.41
N ILE A 55 -2.22 -2.81 8.21
CA ILE A 55 -1.07 -2.06 7.73
C ILE A 55 -0.91 -0.79 8.58
N ARG A 56 0.29 -0.58 9.14
CA ARG A 56 0.58 0.58 10.00
C ARG A 56 1.34 1.68 9.29
N GLU A 57 2.08 1.31 8.25
CA GLU A 57 2.93 2.23 7.50
C GLU A 57 2.87 1.91 6.02
N ILE A 58 2.85 2.96 5.20
CA ILE A 58 2.83 2.85 3.74
C ILE A 58 3.98 3.67 3.18
N VAL A 59 4.85 3.02 2.41
CA VAL A 59 5.98 3.62 1.70
C VAL A 59 5.65 3.66 0.22
N ILE A 60 5.53 4.86 -0.33
CA ILE A 60 5.19 5.06 -1.74
C ILE A 60 6.48 5.40 -2.50
N TRP A 61 6.82 4.59 -3.51
CA TRP A 61 7.93 4.88 -4.42
C TRP A 61 7.41 5.24 -5.81
N ALA A 62 7.49 6.53 -6.17
CA ALA A 62 7.09 7.04 -7.47
C ALA A 62 8.33 7.48 -8.26
N ASN A 63 8.84 6.61 -9.14
CA ASN A 63 9.95 6.94 -10.04
C ASN A 63 9.44 7.45 -11.39
N SER A 64 8.66 8.53 -11.37
CA SER A 64 8.21 9.21 -12.59
C SER A 64 8.73 10.64 -12.52
N GLY A 65 9.59 11.06 -13.46
CA GLY A 65 10.19 12.41 -13.48
C GLY A 65 9.17 13.56 -13.37
N VAL A 66 8.85 14.24 -14.47
CA VAL A 66 7.77 15.25 -14.47
C VAL A 66 6.43 14.53 -14.27
N GLY A 67 5.67 14.86 -13.22
CA GLY A 67 4.37 14.25 -12.92
C GLY A 67 4.30 13.34 -11.69
N SER A 68 5.37 13.26 -10.89
CA SER A 68 5.40 12.55 -9.61
C SER A 68 4.26 12.96 -8.67
N GLU A 69 3.92 14.25 -8.58
CA GLU A 69 2.81 14.75 -7.76
C GLU A 69 1.44 14.19 -8.22
N ILE A 70 1.22 14.08 -9.53
CA ILE A 70 -0.01 13.50 -10.09
C ILE A 70 -0.11 12.02 -9.71
N LEU A 71 1.02 11.31 -9.77
CA LEU A 71 1.09 9.90 -9.45
C LEU A 71 0.89 9.67 -7.94
N ILE A 72 1.53 10.47 -7.09
CA ILE A 72 1.35 10.47 -5.64
C ILE A 72 -0.13 10.73 -5.28
N ASN A 73 -0.76 11.74 -5.88
CA ASN A 73 -2.18 12.04 -5.65
C ASN A 73 -3.11 10.89 -6.07
N LYS A 74 -2.82 10.21 -7.19
CA LYS A 74 -3.56 9.01 -7.60
C LYS A 74 -3.43 7.90 -6.54
N ILE A 75 -2.26 7.71 -5.97
CA ILE A 75 -2.02 6.70 -4.92
C ILE A 75 -2.75 7.07 -3.64
N TYR A 76 -2.70 8.32 -3.21
CA TYR A 76 -3.46 8.78 -2.05
C TYR A 76 -4.97 8.54 -2.23
N ASN A 77 -5.53 8.95 -3.37
CA ASN A 77 -6.94 8.72 -3.67
C ASN A 77 -7.29 7.22 -3.69
N LEU A 78 -6.38 6.38 -4.18
CA LEU A 78 -6.54 4.93 -4.16
C LEU A 78 -6.56 4.37 -2.74
N LEU A 79 -5.61 4.76 -1.90
CA LEU A 79 -5.52 4.32 -0.50
C LEU A 79 -6.73 4.76 0.33
N ILE A 80 -7.25 5.96 0.07
CA ILE A 80 -8.50 6.46 0.65
C ILE A 80 -9.68 5.60 0.16
N GLY A 81 -9.78 5.36 -1.15
CA GLY A 81 -10.82 4.52 -1.73
C GLY A 81 -10.80 3.07 -1.22
N TRP A 82 -9.65 2.59 -0.78
CA TRP A 82 -9.47 1.27 -0.17
C TRP A 82 -9.70 1.23 1.34
N ASN A 83 -10.01 2.36 1.97
CA ASN A 83 -10.09 2.51 3.43
C ASN A 83 -8.80 2.10 4.17
N LEU A 84 -7.64 2.18 3.50
CA LEU A 84 -6.33 1.94 4.13
C LEU A 84 -5.72 3.22 4.71
N PHE A 85 -6.22 4.39 4.30
CA PHE A 85 -5.75 5.68 4.75
C PHE A 85 -6.94 6.62 4.97
N PRO A 86 -6.91 7.48 6.00
CA PRO A 86 -7.96 8.47 6.20
C PRO A 86 -7.95 9.51 5.07
N SER A 87 -9.13 10.01 4.71
CA SER A 87 -9.28 11.09 3.73
C SER A 87 -8.75 12.43 4.24
N GLU A 88 -8.67 12.61 5.56
CA GLU A 88 -8.11 13.78 6.23
C GLU A 88 -6.81 13.41 6.95
N PRO A 89 -5.68 14.08 6.66
CA PRO A 89 -4.46 13.88 7.42
C PRO A 89 -4.69 14.29 8.89
N ASN A 90 -4.33 13.41 9.82
CA ASN A 90 -4.53 13.55 11.27
C ASN A 90 -5.96 13.33 11.80
N ALA A 91 -6.85 12.69 11.01
CA ALA A 91 -8.08 12.15 11.58
C ALA A 91 -7.72 11.16 12.71
N LYS A 92 -8.14 11.48 13.94
CA LYS A 92 -7.88 10.70 15.15
C LYS A 92 -8.80 9.48 15.25
#